data_AF-A0A2H9R1W3-F1
#
_entry.id   AF-A0A2H9R1W3-F1
#
_cell.length_a   1.000
_cell.length_b   1.000
_cell.length_c   1.000
_cell.angle_alpha   90.00
_cell.angle_beta   90.00
_cell.angle_gamma   90.00
#
_symmetry.space_group_name_H-M   'P 1'
#
loop_
_entity.id
_entity.type
_entity.pdbx_description
1 polymer ?
#
loop_
_entity_poly.entity_id
_entity_poly.type
_entity_poly.pdbx_seq_one_letter_code
_entity_poly.pdbx_strand_id
1 'polypeptide(L)'
;MRWIKIKKLKVENLKKEIEKRKNRRLIAIAGVDEGKNLSVYYHFDGKDDVEALKFTLSKNNPRMPTIVFQFPSAELYERETHDFFGIEFEGNPHLHEKLFLPDDFKGRPPLLKKEGHEHA
;
A
#
# COMPACT_ATOMS: atom_id res chain seq x y z
N MET A 1 -26.25 0.48 4.77
CA MET A 1 -25.01 -0.03 4.14
C MET A 1 -24.33 1.14 3.44
N ARG A 2 -23.12 1.55 3.86
CA ARG A 2 -22.37 2.65 3.23
C ARG A 2 -21.34 2.06 2.26
N TRP A 3 -21.30 2.55 1.02
CA TRP A 3 -20.32 2.17 0.02
C TRP A 3 -19.07 3.05 0.15
N ILE A 4 -17.88 2.45 0.08
CA ILE A 4 -16.60 3.18 0.08
C ILE A 4 -16.33 3.67 -1.34
N LYS A 5 -16.05 4.96 -1.49
CA LYS A 5 -15.64 5.54 -2.78
C LYS A 5 -14.19 5.19 -3.04
N ILE A 6 -13.90 4.48 -4.13
CA ILE A 6 -12.54 4.13 -4.53
C ILE A 6 -12.11 5.03 -5.69
N LYS A 7 -11.06 5.84 -5.47
CA LYS A 7 -10.44 6.66 -6.50
C LYS A 7 -9.19 5.98 -7.04
N LYS A 8 -9.21 5.57 -8.31
CA LYS A 8 -8.06 4.97 -9.00
C LYS A 8 -7.10 6.06 -9.47
N LEU A 9 -5.81 5.91 -9.16
CA LEU A 9 -4.78 6.93 -9.34
C LEU A 9 -3.47 6.30 -9.84
N LYS A 10 -2.67 7.11 -10.52
CA LYS A 10 -1.26 6.80 -10.80
C LYS A 10 -0.37 7.29 -9.66
N VAL A 11 0.75 6.61 -9.43
CA VAL A 11 1.72 6.92 -8.35
C VAL A 11 2.23 8.36 -8.44
N GLU A 12 2.40 8.91 -9.64
CA GLU A 12 2.80 10.32 -9.86
C GLU A 12 1.87 11.34 -9.17
N ASN A 13 0.62 10.97 -8.90
CA ASN A 13 -0.36 11.81 -8.22
C ASN A 13 -0.39 11.63 -6.69
N LEU A 14 0.39 10.70 -6.14
CA LEU A 14 0.36 10.34 -4.71
C LEU A 14 0.51 11.57 -3.81
N LYS A 15 1.62 12.30 -3.92
CA LYS A 15 1.90 13.47 -3.06
C LYS A 15 0.74 14.48 -3.07
N LYS A 16 0.23 14.79 -4.25
CA LYS A 16 -0.90 15.74 -4.44
C LYS A 16 -2.18 15.23 -3.78
N GLU A 17 -2.48 13.94 -3.88
CA GLU A 17 -3.71 13.36 -3.33
C GLU A 17 -3.63 13.13 -1.82
N ILE A 18 -2.43 12.85 -1.29
CA ILE A 18 -2.17 12.74 0.14
C ILE A 18 -2.28 14.11 0.82
N GLU A 19 -1.74 15.17 0.21
CA GLU A 19 -1.85 16.54 0.75
C GLU A 19 -3.31 17.00 0.90
N LYS A 20 -4.18 16.64 -0.06
CA LYS A 20 -5.64 16.94 0.03
C LYS A 20 -6.33 16.29 1.22
N ARG A 21 -5.68 15.31 1.87
CA ARG A 21 -6.24 14.47 2.93
C ARG A 21 -5.52 14.63 4.25
N LYS A 22 -4.63 15.62 4.40
CA LYS A 22 -3.89 15.89 5.65
C LYS A 22 -4.77 16.06 6.91
N ASN A 23 -6.02 16.47 6.73
CA ASN A 23 -7.00 16.63 7.82
C ASN A 23 -7.90 15.41 8.03
N ARG A 24 -7.66 14.31 7.29
CA ARG A 24 -8.34 13.02 7.44
C ARG A 24 -7.46 12.10 8.27
N ARG A 25 -8.05 11.04 8.82
CA ARG A 25 -7.30 10.00 9.51
C ARG A 25 -7.02 8.85 8.54
N LEU A 26 -5.76 8.40 8.49
CA LEU A 26 -5.36 7.20 7.77
C LEU A 26 -5.77 5.98 8.61
N ILE A 27 -6.61 5.12 8.05
CA ILE A 27 -7.14 3.94 8.72
C ILE A 27 -6.30 2.70 8.41
N ALA A 28 -5.93 2.52 7.14
CA ALA A 28 -5.22 1.33 6.67
C ALA A 28 -4.50 1.60 5.35
N ILE A 29 -3.36 0.95 5.15
CA ILE A 29 -2.75 0.75 3.83
C ILE A 29 -2.78 -0.76 3.53
N ALA A 30 -3.26 -1.15 2.36
CA ALA A 30 -3.39 -2.56 1.98
C ALA A 30 -2.82 -2.82 0.59
N GLY A 31 -1.90 -3.78 0.50
CA GLY A 31 -1.42 -4.35 -0.76
C GLY A 31 -2.39 -5.39 -1.32
N VAL A 32 -2.55 -5.42 -2.64
CA VAL A 32 -3.37 -6.41 -3.36
C VAL A 32 -2.65 -6.84 -4.63
N ASP A 33 -2.49 -8.16 -4.79
CA ASP A 33 -2.05 -8.76 -6.04
C ASP A 33 -3.23 -8.97 -7.00
N GLU A 34 -3.26 -8.18 -8.08
CA GLU A 34 -4.30 -8.24 -9.12
C GLU A 34 -3.93 -9.16 -10.30
N GLY A 35 -2.97 -10.07 -10.10
CA GLY A 35 -2.45 -10.98 -11.12
C GLY A 35 -1.39 -10.30 -11.98
N LYS A 36 -1.77 -9.33 -12.83
CA LYS A 36 -0.84 -8.62 -13.73
C LYS A 36 -0.08 -7.48 -13.06
N ASN A 37 -0.70 -6.85 -12.06
CA ASN A 37 -0.17 -5.67 -11.37
C ASN A 37 -0.32 -5.84 -9.86
N LEU A 38 0.38 -5.01 -9.11
CA LEU A 38 0.09 -4.78 -7.69
C LEU A 38 -0.75 -3.52 -7.54
N SER A 39 -1.57 -3.48 -6.50
CA SER A 39 -2.27 -2.28 -6.10
C SER A 39 -2.10 -2.00 -4.61
N VAL A 40 -1.96 -0.74 -4.26
CA VAL A 40 -1.91 -0.27 -2.87
C VAL A 40 -3.12 0.62 -2.63
N TYR A 41 -3.89 0.28 -1.60
CA TYR A 41 -5.07 1.01 -1.17
C TYR A 41 -4.77 1.80 0.09
N TYR A 42 -5.04 3.11 0.07
CA TYR A 42 -4.99 3.96 1.26
C TYR A 42 -6.41 4.30 1.68
N HIS A 43 -6.80 3.90 2.88
CA HIS A 43 -8.14 4.15 3.42
C HIS A 43 -8.10 5.33 4.37
N PHE A 44 -8.96 6.32 4.13
CA PHE A 44 -9.12 7.49 4.97
C PHE A 44 -10.55 7.60 5.47
N ASP A 45 -10.73 7.83 6.77
CA ASP A 45 -12.02 8.26 7.30
C ASP A 45 -12.08 9.77 7.46
N GLY A 46 -13.30 10.27 7.39
CA GLY A 46 -13.67 11.62 7.70
C GLY A 46 -14.88 11.58 8.63
N LYS A 47 -15.43 12.75 8.94
CA LYS A 47 -16.58 12.88 9.85
C LYS A 47 -17.78 12.05 9.39
N ASP A 48 -18.04 12.02 8.08
CA ASP A 48 -19.28 11.49 7.51
C ASP A 48 -19.07 10.41 6.43
N ASP A 49 -17.83 10.15 6.03
CA ASP A 49 -17.50 9.25 4.92
C ASP A 49 -16.18 8.51 5.11
N VAL A 50 -16.03 7.44 4.33
CA VAL A 50 -14.78 6.69 4.16
C VAL A 50 -14.43 6.71 2.67
N GLU A 51 -13.18 7.03 2.38
CA GLU A 51 -12.63 7.08 1.03
C GLU A 51 -11.43 6.14 0.93
N ALA A 52 -11.28 5.48 -0.22
CA ALA A 52 -10.09 4.71 -0.53
C ALA A 52 -9.40 5.27 -1.79
N LEU A 53 -8.09 5.43 -1.72
CA LEU A 53 -7.24 5.74 -2.87
C LEU A 53 -6.55 4.46 -3.33
N LYS A 54 -6.72 4.10 -4.60
CA LYS A 54 -6.06 2.94 -5.21
C LYS A 54 -4.94 3.41 -6.13
N PHE A 55 -3.72 2.97 -5.86
CA PHE A 55 -2.57 3.16 -6.74
C PHE A 55 -2.16 1.83 -7.36
N THR A 56 -1.93 1.80 -8.67
CA THR A 56 -1.51 0.59 -9.38
C THR A 56 -0.03 0.68 -9.75
N LEU A 57 0.69 -0.42 -9.54
CA LEU A 57 2.13 -0.58 -9.66
C LEU A 57 2.46 -1.77 -10.57
N SER A 58 3.57 -1.66 -11.31
CA SER A 58 4.13 -2.80 -12.03
C SER A 58 4.70 -3.82 -11.05
N LYS A 59 4.46 -5.11 -11.30
CA LYS A 59 5.06 -6.21 -10.52
C LYS A 59 6.58 -6.31 -10.66
N ASN A 60 7.14 -5.85 -11.77
CA ASN A 60 8.58 -5.99 -12.05
C ASN A 60 9.43 -5.00 -11.26
N ASN A 61 8.86 -3.84 -10.89
CA ASN A 61 9.55 -2.81 -10.12
C ASN A 61 8.51 -2.01 -9.30
N PRO A 62 7.90 -2.61 -8.27
CA PRO A 62 6.84 -1.96 -7.50
C PRO A 62 7.44 -0.96 -6.51
N ARG A 63 7.46 0.32 -6.89
CA ARG A 63 8.01 1.41 -6.08
C ARG A 63 7.03 2.55 -5.93
N MET A 64 6.97 3.16 -4.76
CA MET A 64 6.27 4.42 -4.55
C MET A 64 6.87 5.25 -3.40
N PRO A 65 6.66 6.57 -3.38
CA PRO A 65 7.11 7.38 -2.24
C PRO A 65 6.38 7.00 -0.95
N THR A 66 7.08 7.08 0.19
CA THR A 66 6.45 7.00 1.52
C THR A 66 5.52 8.18 1.78
N ILE A 67 4.54 8.00 2.66
CA ILE A 67 3.72 9.08 3.22
C ILE A 67 3.95 9.29 4.73
N VAL A 68 4.96 8.62 5.33
CA VAL A 68 5.25 8.64 6.78
C VAL A 68 5.38 10.05 7.33
N PHE A 69 5.97 10.97 6.58
CA PHE A 69 6.14 12.37 7.00
C PHE A 69 4.81 13.11 7.21
N GLN A 70 3.77 12.76 6.45
CA GLN A 70 2.44 13.34 6.61
C GLN A 70 1.57 12.49 7.55
N PHE A 71 1.75 11.18 7.54
CA PHE A 71 0.99 10.22 8.32
C PHE A 71 1.96 9.25 9.01
N PRO A 72 2.40 9.53 10.25
CA PRO A 72 3.34 8.66 10.96
C PRO A 72 2.85 7.22 11.10
N SER A 73 1.53 7.01 11.17
CA SER A 73 0.92 5.67 11.20
C SER A 73 1.17 4.84 9.94
N ALA A 74 1.57 5.45 8.82
CA ALA A 74 1.90 4.75 7.59
C ALA A 74 3.15 3.88 7.71
N GLU A 75 4.02 4.14 8.69
CA GLU A 75 5.30 3.44 8.83
C GLU A 75 5.11 1.92 8.93
N LEU A 76 4.25 1.47 9.84
CA LEU A 76 3.93 0.05 10.03
C LEU A 76 3.20 -0.54 8.82
N TYR A 77 2.23 0.18 8.24
CA TYR A 77 1.47 -0.36 7.12
C TYR A 77 2.31 -0.48 5.83
N GLU A 78 3.23 0.45 5.59
CA GLU A 78 4.17 0.39 4.47
C GLU A 78 5.15 -0.76 4.66
N ARG A 79 5.63 -1.01 5.88
CA ARG A 79 6.47 -2.18 6.21
C ARG A 79 5.73 -3.50 6.06
N GLU A 80 4.48 -3.59 6.51
CA GLU A 80 3.63 -4.76 6.27
C GLU A 80 3.50 -5.06 4.76
N THR A 81 3.20 -4.01 3.99
CA THR A 81 3.03 -4.13 2.54
C THR A 81 4.35 -4.50 1.85
N HIS A 82 5.48 -3.99 2.34
CA HIS A 82 6.82 -4.38 1.90
C HIS A 82 7.10 -5.86 2.18
N ASP A 83 6.88 -6.32 3.41
CA ASP A 83 7.11 -7.70 3.82
C ASP A 83 6.33 -8.69 2.97
N PHE A 84 5.06 -8.39 2.71
CA PHE A 84 4.16 -9.36 2.08
C PHE A 84 4.09 -9.29 0.56
N PHE A 85 4.36 -8.12 -0.04
CA PHE A 85 4.25 -7.90 -1.48
C PHE A 85 5.54 -7.42 -2.14
N GLY A 86 6.58 -7.07 -1.37
CA GLY A 86 7.86 -6.56 -1.89
C GLY A 86 7.77 -5.15 -2.50
N ILE A 87 6.79 -4.36 -2.08
CA ILE A 87 6.61 -2.98 -2.58
C ILE A 87 7.58 -2.05 -1.84
N GLU A 88 8.43 -1.35 -2.58
CA GLU A 88 9.41 -0.41 -2.04
C GLU A 88 8.78 0.96 -1.79
N PHE A 89 8.79 1.42 -0.53
CA PHE A 89 8.29 2.72 -0.09
C PHE A 89 9.44 3.71 0.17
N GLU A 90 9.81 4.48 -0.85
CA GLU A 90 10.98 5.35 -0.83
C GLU A 90 10.86 6.45 0.23
N GLY A 91 11.77 6.44 1.21
CA GLY A 91 11.84 7.42 2.31
C GLY A 91 11.32 6.92 3.66
N ASN A 92 10.78 5.70 3.75
CA ASN A 92 10.43 5.10 5.03
C ASN A 92 11.72 4.64 5.76
N PRO A 93 12.01 5.15 6.97
CA PRO A 93 13.29 4.93 7.65
C PRO A 93 13.54 3.48 8.08
N HIS A 94 12.47 2.71 8.31
CA HIS A 94 12.53 1.35 8.85
C HIS A 94 12.03 0.30 7.84
N LEU A 95 11.95 0.67 6.55
CA LEU A 95 11.34 -0.17 5.52
C LEU A 95 11.93 -1.59 5.46
N HIS A 96 13.25 -1.70 5.62
CA HIS A 96 13.97 -2.96 5.50
C HIS A 96 14.06 -3.74 6.83
N GLU A 97 13.52 -3.19 7.91
CA GLU A 97 13.36 -3.90 9.17
C GLU A 97 12.07 -4.72 9.12
N LYS A 98 12.21 -6.05 9.12
CA LYS A 98 11.07 -6.97 9.07
C LYS A 98 10.08 -6.67 10.19
N LEU A 99 8.80 -6.62 9.85
CA LEU A 99 7.73 -6.37 10.81
C LEU A 99 7.01 -7.67 11.18
N PHE A 100 6.73 -8.52 10.19
CA PHE A 100 6.01 -9.77 10.39
C PHE A 100 6.81 -11.02 10.04
N LEU A 101 7.75 -10.89 9.11
CA LEU A 101 8.57 -12.02 8.68
C LEU A 101 9.77 -12.19 9.62
N PRO A 102 10.31 -13.41 9.76
CA PRO A 102 11.60 -13.61 10.43
C PRO A 102 12.73 -12.82 9.77
N ASP A 103 13.69 -12.34 10.56
CA ASP A 103 14.83 -11.54 10.08
C ASP A 103 15.66 -12.27 9.01
N ASP A 104 15.69 -13.61 9.05
CA ASP A 104 16.44 -14.46 8.12
C ASP A 104 15.61 -14.94 6.92
N PHE A 105 14.40 -14.40 6.73
CA PHE A 105 13.53 -14.79 5.61
C PHE A 105 14.14 -14.43 4.25
N LYS A 106 14.40 -15.45 3.42
CA LYS A 106 14.99 -15.34 2.07
C LYS A 106 14.02 -15.76 0.94
N GLY A 107 12.73 -15.84 1.23
CA GLY A 107 11.72 -16.31 0.28
C GLY A 107 11.18 -15.21 -0.64
N ARG A 108 10.36 -15.61 -1.62
CA ARG A 108 9.52 -14.67 -2.37
C ARG A 108 8.51 -14.00 -1.42
N PRO A 109 8.06 -12.76 -1.69
CA PRO A 109 6.98 -12.15 -0.91
C PRO A 109 5.75 -13.06 -0.90
N PRO A 110 5.26 -13.48 0.29
CA PRO A 110 4.39 -14.65 0.40
C PRO A 110 2.95 -14.40 -0.06
N LEU A 111 2.47 -13.15 -0.13
CA LEU A 111 1.12 -12.82 -0.59
C LEU A 111 1.04 -12.56 -2.11
N LEU A 112 2.15 -12.71 -2.84
CA LEU A 112 2.10 -12.74 -4.29
C LEU A 112 1.41 -14.02 -4.80
N LYS A 113 0.41 -13.83 -5.65
CA LYS A 113 -0.24 -14.92 -6.38
C LYS A 113 0.82 -15.66 -7.20
N LYS A 114 0.76 -16.99 -7.21
CA LYS A 114 1.64 -17.77 -8.08
C LYS A 114 1.21 -17.55 -9.53
N GLU A 115 2.17 -17.53 -10.44
CA GLU A 115 1.86 -17.55 -11.87
C GLU A 115 1.09 -18.84 -12.21
N GLY A 116 -0.02 -18.70 -12.95
CA GLY A 116 -0.83 -19.84 -13.40
C GLY A 116 -1.97 -20.30 -12.48
N HIS A 117 -2.23 -19.65 -11.34
CA HIS A 117 -3.50 -19.85 -10.62
C HIS A 117 -4.55 -18.88 -11.13
N GLU A 118 -5.18 -19.21 -12.27
CA GLU A 118 -6.53 -18.75 -12.54
C GLU A 118 -7.45 -19.39 -11.51
N HIS A 119 -8.30 -18.59 -10.87
CA HIS A 119 -9.36 -19.12 -10.03
C HIS A 119 -10.32 -19.87 -10.96
N ALA A 120 -10.21 -21.21 -10.95
CA ALA A 120 -11.21 -22.10 -11.52
C ALA A 120 -12.56 -21.93 -10.80
#